data_AF-A0A015IWY5-F1
#
_entry.id   AF-A0A015IWY5-F1
#
_cell.length_a   1.000
_cell.length_b   1.000
_cell.length_c   1.000
_cell.angle_alpha   90.00
_cell.angle_beta   90.00
_cell.angle_gamma   90.00
#
_symmetry.space_group_name_H-M   'P 1'
#
loop_
_entity.id
_entity.type
_entity.pdbx_description
1 polymer ?
#
loop_
_entity_poly.entity_id
_entity_poly.type
_entity_poly.pdbx_seq_one_letter_code
_entity_poly.pdbx_strand_id
1 'polypeptide(L)'
;MKRANYEDYQHNFAGMKDMENWFITHDSTEHRRNALAWRSCNSTKKNFVSEKGVRWSELLRLPYFDPIRFIIVDPMHCLFLGIARWIMKRIWINKSVLTPNDLKKIQEKMNQFKILADLGRIPGNIERGEGFLNYTADQ
;
A
#
# COMPACT_ATOMS: atom_id res chain seq x y z
N MET A 1 16.44 -2.23 3.41
CA MET A 1 15.93 -0.83 3.36
C MET A 1 15.79 -0.48 1.88
N LYS A 2 14.57 -0.45 1.31
CA LYS A 2 14.38 -0.05 -0.09
C LYS A 2 14.81 1.41 -0.20
N ARG A 3 15.90 1.69 -0.93
CA ARG A 3 16.32 3.05 -1.26
C ARG A 3 15.31 3.62 -2.26
N ALA A 4 14.92 4.88 -2.08
CA ALA A 4 14.16 5.58 -3.11
C ALA A 4 15.02 5.65 -4.38
N ASN A 5 14.54 5.04 -5.46
CA ASN A 5 15.18 5.19 -6.77
C ASN A 5 14.75 6.54 -7.34
N TYR A 6 15.70 7.46 -7.42
CA TYR A 6 15.60 8.78 -8.04
C TYR A 6 15.85 8.68 -9.55
N GLU A 7 15.07 7.88 -10.25
CA GLU A 7 15.09 7.88 -11.71
C GLU A 7 13.69 8.17 -12.26
N ASP A 8 13.65 9.20 -13.09
CA ASP A 8 12.51 10.01 -13.51
C ASP A 8 11.91 10.91 -12.42
N TYR A 9 11.65 12.17 -12.79
CA TYR A 9 10.93 13.21 -12.04
C TYR A 9 9.46 12.84 -11.73
N GLN A 10 9.19 11.58 -11.42
CA GLN A 10 7.93 11.11 -10.87
C GLN A 10 8.19 10.50 -9.49
N HIS A 11 7.66 11.17 -8.47
CA HIS A 11 7.56 10.64 -7.11
C HIS A 11 6.77 9.33 -7.12
N ASN A 12 7.46 8.21 -7.36
CA ASN A 12 6.95 6.87 -7.20
C ASN A 12 7.37 6.38 -5.81
N PHE A 13 6.80 6.98 -4.76
CA PHE A 13 6.96 6.54 -3.36
C PHE A 13 6.62 5.05 -3.18
N ALA A 14 5.86 4.48 -4.09
CA ALA A 14 5.44 3.10 -4.04
C ALA A 14 6.50 2.09 -4.53
N GLY A 15 7.50 2.49 -5.33
CA GLY A 15 8.53 1.56 -5.81
C GLY A 15 8.01 0.29 -6.49
N MET A 16 6.84 0.32 -7.14
CA MET A 16 6.08 -0.85 -7.61
C MET A 16 6.56 -1.47 -8.94
N LYS A 17 7.81 -1.20 -9.36
CA LYS A 17 8.33 -1.69 -10.65
C LYS A 17 8.51 -3.22 -10.65
N ASP A 18 8.74 -3.81 -9.48
CA ASP A 18 9.01 -5.23 -9.24
C ASP A 18 7.79 -5.99 -8.67
N MET A 19 6.56 -5.49 -8.87
CA MET A 19 5.34 -6.05 -8.25
C MET A 19 5.17 -7.57 -8.50
N GLU A 20 5.58 -8.07 -9.67
CA GLU A 20 5.49 -9.49 -9.99
C GLU A 20 6.22 -10.38 -8.98
N ASN A 21 7.27 -9.84 -8.33
CA ASN A 21 8.05 -10.53 -7.31
C ASN A 21 7.49 -10.33 -5.88
N TRP A 22 6.38 -9.62 -5.71
CA TRP A 22 5.86 -9.27 -4.38
C TRP A 22 4.94 -10.33 -3.78
N PHE A 23 4.32 -11.16 -4.61
CA PHE A 23 3.36 -12.18 -4.18
C PHE A 23 4.08 -13.45 -3.70
N ILE A 24 4.91 -13.29 -2.69
CA ILE A 24 5.61 -14.37 -2.02
C ILE A 24 4.68 -14.88 -0.91
N THR A 25 4.35 -16.17 -0.92
CA THR A 25 3.64 -16.79 0.19
C THR A 25 4.53 -16.79 1.42
N HIS A 26 4.01 -16.26 2.54
CA HIS A 26 4.71 -16.30 3.81
C HIS A 26 4.06 -17.33 4.71
N ASP A 27 4.87 -18.10 5.42
CA ASP A 27 4.39 -19.04 6.43
C ASP A 27 4.43 -18.41 7.83
N SER A 28 3.34 -18.55 8.57
CA SER A 28 3.20 -17.98 9.91
C SER A 28 4.12 -18.66 10.92
N THR A 29 4.41 -19.95 10.75
CA THR A 29 5.32 -20.67 11.64
C THR A 29 6.76 -20.22 11.42
N GLU A 30 7.15 -20.03 10.16
CA GLU A 30 8.45 -19.45 9.81
C GLU A 30 8.60 -18.02 10.32
N HIS A 31 7.57 -17.19 10.17
CA HIS A 31 7.58 -15.83 10.70
C HIS A 31 7.82 -15.83 12.21
N ARG A 32 7.12 -16.68 12.98
CA ARG A 32 7.31 -16.80 14.44
C ARG A 32 8.72 -17.27 14.80
N ARG A 33 9.25 -18.26 14.07
CA ARG A 33 10.62 -18.77 14.28
C ARG A 33 11.66 -17.66 14.05
N ASN A 34 11.52 -16.91 12.96
CA ASN A 34 12.39 -15.80 12.63
C ASN A 34 12.27 -14.66 13.67
N ALA A 35 11.05 -14.38 14.17
CA ALA A 35 10.85 -13.39 15.21
C ALA A 35 11.50 -13.77 16.55
N LEU A 36 11.45 -15.05 16.93
CA LEU A 36 12.14 -15.57 18.12
C LEU A 36 13.65 -15.49 17.96
N ALA A 37 14.18 -15.89 16.80
CA ALA A 37 15.60 -15.75 16.49
C ALA A 37 16.05 -14.28 16.58
N TRP A 38 15.26 -13.35 16.02
CA TRP A 38 15.50 -11.92 16.14
C TRP A 38 15.52 -11.43 17.60
N ARG A 39 14.62 -11.95 18.45
CA ARG A 39 14.56 -11.59 19.87
C ARG A 39 15.83 -11.99 20.61
N SER A 40 16.36 -13.17 20.29
CA SER A 40 17.57 -13.73 20.92
C SER A 40 18.88 -13.15 20.38
N CYS A 41 18.88 -12.51 19.20
CA CYS A 41 20.06 -11.83 18.67
C CYS A 41 20.34 -10.53 19.43
N ASN A 42 21.55 -10.32 19.95
CA ASN A 42 21.90 -9.08 20.66
C ASN A 42 22.56 -8.02 19.75
N SER A 43 23.47 -8.42 18.86
CA SER A 43 24.32 -7.50 18.08
C SER A 43 23.90 -7.33 16.61
N THR A 44 23.16 -8.28 16.03
CA THR A 44 22.87 -8.34 14.59
C THR A 44 21.41 -8.09 14.21
N LYS A 45 20.60 -7.54 15.13
CA LYS A 45 19.15 -7.30 14.92
C LYS A 45 18.84 -6.50 13.65
N LYS A 46 19.66 -5.49 13.31
CA LYS A 46 19.46 -4.67 12.10
C LYS A 46 19.66 -5.49 10.82
N ASN A 47 20.69 -6.33 10.77
CA ASN A 47 20.97 -7.20 9.62
C ASN A 47 19.87 -8.25 9.46
N PHE A 48 19.42 -8.83 10.57
CA PHE A 48 18.32 -9.79 10.58
C PHE A 48 17.03 -9.20 10.00
N VAL A 49 16.67 -7.96 10.37
CA VAL A 49 15.51 -7.25 9.79
C VAL A 49 15.74 -6.96 8.30
N SER A 50 16.96 -6.64 7.89
CA SER A 50 17.25 -6.37 6.48
C SER A 50 17.13 -7.61 5.61
N GLU A 51 17.48 -8.78 6.14
CA GLU A 51 17.47 -10.05 5.40
C GLU A 51 16.10 -10.75 5.46
N LYS A 52 15.52 -10.87 6.66
CA LYS A 52 14.28 -11.62 6.89
C LYS A 52 13.03 -10.75 6.95
N GLY A 53 13.17 -9.44 7.17
CA GLY A 53 12.03 -8.52 7.28
C GLY A 53 11.19 -8.65 8.57
N VAL A 54 11.62 -9.48 9.54
CA VAL A 54 10.82 -9.83 10.74
C VAL A 54 11.38 -9.15 12.00
N ARG A 55 10.48 -8.75 12.91
CA ARG A 55 10.78 -8.28 14.28
C ARG A 55 9.90 -9.00 15.29
N TRP A 56 10.38 -9.15 16.52
CA TRP A 56 9.56 -9.64 17.62
C TRP A 56 8.53 -8.59 18.05
N SER A 57 7.31 -9.06 18.34
CA SER A 57 6.24 -8.30 18.98
C SER A 57 5.55 -9.22 19.98
N GLU A 58 5.06 -8.66 21.09
CA GLU A 58 4.30 -9.42 22.09
C GLU A 58 3.01 -10.03 21.51
N LEU A 59 2.47 -9.45 20.42
CA LEU A 59 1.32 -10.02 19.71
C LEU A 59 1.59 -11.44 19.17
N LEU A 60 2.84 -11.77 18.84
CA LEU A 60 3.21 -13.10 18.35
C LEU A 60 3.11 -14.21 19.41
N ARG A 61 2.91 -13.84 20.69
CA ARG A 61 2.65 -14.82 21.77
C ARG A 61 1.22 -15.35 21.75
N LEU A 62 0.30 -14.61 21.13
CA LEU A 62 -1.11 -14.98 21.09
C LEU A 62 -1.27 -16.15 20.11
N PRO A 63 -1.76 -17.33 20.54
CA PRO A 63 -1.84 -18.52 19.69
C PRO A 63 -2.64 -18.28 18.41
N TYR A 64 -3.69 -17.46 18.50
CA TYR A 64 -4.58 -17.11 17.41
C TYR A 64 -4.01 -16.05 16.46
N PHE A 65 -3.03 -15.24 16.87
CA PHE A 65 -2.56 -14.12 16.08
C PHE A 65 -1.66 -14.58 14.93
N ASP A 66 -2.12 -14.36 13.70
CA ASP A 66 -1.36 -14.59 12.49
C ASP A 66 -1.00 -13.25 11.82
N PRO A 67 0.27 -12.79 11.91
CA PRO A 67 0.68 -11.50 11.37
C PRO A 67 0.54 -11.42 9.84
N ILE A 68 0.52 -12.55 9.13
CA ILE A 68 0.41 -12.57 7.67
C ILE A 68 -1.04 -12.38 7.25
N ARG A 69 -1.97 -12.98 8.01
CA ARG A 69 -3.41 -12.91 7.71
C ARG A 69 -4.09 -11.68 8.32
N PHE A 70 -3.56 -11.16 9.42
CA PHE A 70 -4.23 -10.12 10.22
C PHE A 70 -3.58 -8.73 10.07
N ILE A 71 -2.70 -8.54 9.09
CA ILE A 71 -2.15 -7.23 8.80
C ILE A 71 -3.25 -6.35 8.18
N ILE A 72 -3.65 -5.32 8.91
CA ILE A 72 -4.62 -4.35 8.42
C ILE A 72 -3.87 -3.39 7.51
N VAL A 73 -4.25 -3.38 6.24
CA VAL A 73 -3.79 -2.36 5.29
C VAL A 73 -4.47 -1.06 5.68
N ASP A 74 -3.69 -0.05 6.08
CA ASP A 74 -4.24 1.28 6.37
C ASP A 74 -4.58 1.99 5.04
N PRO A 75 -5.88 2.17 4.73
CA PRO A 75 -6.30 2.78 3.48
C PRO A 75 -5.85 4.24 3.39
N MET A 76 -5.74 4.97 4.51
CA MET A 76 -5.28 6.36 4.49
C MET A 76 -3.82 6.43 4.07
N HIS A 77 -2.96 5.59 4.65
CA HIS A 77 -1.55 5.57 4.26
C HIS A 77 -1.37 5.13 2.79
N CYS A 78 -2.15 4.15 2.31
CA CYS A 78 -2.13 3.74 0.91
C CYS A 78 -2.56 4.87 -0.04
N LEU A 79 -3.52 5.69 0.36
CA LEU A 79 -3.94 6.86 -0.39
C LEU A 79 -2.77 7.86 -0.50
N PHE A 80 -2.17 8.24 0.63
CA PHE A 80 -1.11 9.24 0.70
C PHE A 80 0.23 8.80 0.08
N LEU A 81 0.57 7.51 0.12
CA LEU A 81 1.74 6.94 -0.55
C LEU A 81 1.60 6.88 -2.09
N GLY A 82 0.44 7.24 -2.64
CA GLY A 82 0.16 7.16 -4.06
C GLY A 82 -0.09 5.73 -4.57
N ILE A 83 -0.31 4.77 -3.66
CA ILE A 83 -0.66 3.38 -4.02
C ILE A 83 -2.04 3.36 -4.68
N ALA A 84 -3.00 4.11 -4.12
CA ALA A 84 -4.34 4.24 -4.71
C ALA A 84 -4.28 4.73 -6.16
N ARG A 85 -3.49 5.79 -6.42
CA ARG A 85 -3.23 6.30 -7.78
C ARG A 85 -2.62 5.24 -8.69
N TRP A 86 -1.64 4.49 -8.18
CA TRP A 86 -0.99 3.43 -8.96
C TRP A 86 -1.98 2.31 -9.33
N ILE A 87 -2.80 1.84 -8.39
CA ILE A 87 -3.84 0.82 -8.63
C ILE A 87 -4.82 1.29 -9.70
N MET A 88 -5.32 2.52 -9.57
CA MET A 88 -6.26 3.11 -10.53
C MET A 88 -5.70 3.12 -11.96
N LYS A 89 -4.47 3.63 -12.15
CA LYS A 89 -3.87 3.73 -13.48
C LYS A 89 -3.43 2.37 -14.02
N ARG A 90 -2.64 1.61 -13.25
CA ARG A 90 -1.97 0.40 -13.74
C ARG A 90 -2.84 -0.84 -13.74
N ILE A 91 -3.75 -0.97 -12.78
CA ILE A 91 -4.63 -2.14 -12.72
C ILE A 91 -5.95 -1.80 -13.39
N TRP A 92 -6.65 -0.76 -12.93
CA TRP A 92 -8.04 -0.57 -13.35
C TRP A 92 -8.17 -0.06 -14.79
N ILE A 93 -7.35 0.92 -15.18
CA ILE A 93 -7.41 1.50 -16.53
C ILE A 93 -6.59 0.66 -17.52
N ASN A 94 -5.30 0.41 -17.22
CA ASN A 94 -4.42 -0.26 -18.18
C ASN A 94 -4.78 -1.73 -18.44
N LYS A 95 -5.39 -2.45 -17.47
CA LYS A 95 -5.94 -3.79 -17.71
C LYS A 95 -7.40 -3.76 -18.17
N SER A 96 -7.92 -2.58 -18.50
CA SER A 96 -9.31 -2.37 -18.97
C SER A 96 -10.38 -2.97 -18.06
N VAL A 97 -10.12 -3.04 -16.74
CA VAL A 97 -11.12 -3.43 -15.73
C VAL A 97 -12.21 -2.37 -15.64
N LEU A 98 -11.83 -1.09 -15.80
CA LEU A 98 -12.75 0.03 -15.95
C LEU A 98 -12.62 0.61 -17.35
N THR A 99 -13.75 0.72 -18.05
CA THR A 99 -13.81 1.37 -19.35
C THR A 99 -13.94 2.90 -19.20
N PRO A 100 -13.63 3.68 -20.25
CA PRO A 100 -13.86 5.13 -20.23
C PRO A 100 -15.32 5.52 -19.91
N ASN A 101 -16.28 4.70 -20.33
CA ASN A 101 -17.70 4.92 -20.01
C ASN A 101 -17.99 4.69 -18.53
N ASP A 102 -17.34 3.72 -17.89
CA ASP A 102 -17.47 3.50 -16.44
C ASP A 102 -16.87 4.66 -15.65
N LEU A 103 -15.72 5.17 -16.08
CA LEU A 103 -15.10 6.35 -15.45
C LEU A 103 -15.99 7.59 -15.55
N LYS A 104 -16.67 7.81 -16.68
CA LYS A 104 -17.65 8.89 -16.83
C LYS A 104 -18.83 8.73 -15.87
N LYS A 105 -19.42 7.53 -15.81
CA LYS A 105 -20.51 7.23 -14.87
C LYS A 105 -20.11 7.43 -13.41
N ILE A 106 -18.88 7.06 -13.05
CA ILE A 106 -18.33 7.28 -11.71
C ILE A 106 -18.22 8.79 -11.43
N GLN A 107 -17.67 9.56 -12.38
CA GLN A 107 -17.56 11.02 -12.24
C GLN A 107 -18.93 11.68 -12.07
N GLU A 108 -19.92 11.29 -12.87
CA GLU A 108 -21.29 11.79 -12.78
C GLU A 108 -21.91 11.50 -11.40
N LYS A 109 -21.78 10.27 -10.91
CA LYS A 109 -22.21 9.91 -9.55
C LYS A 109 -21.48 10.71 -8.49
N MET A 110 -20.18 10.93 -8.66
CA MET A 110 -19.38 11.70 -7.71
C MET A 110 -19.76 13.17 -7.64
N ASN A 111 -20.15 13.76 -8.76
CA ASN A 111 -20.68 15.13 -8.81
C ASN A 111 -22.04 15.28 -8.10
N GLN A 112 -22.80 14.19 -7.94
CA GLN A 112 -24.07 14.21 -7.21
C GLN A 112 -23.88 14.19 -5.69
N PHE A 113 -22.73 13.75 -5.18
CA PHE A 113 -22.47 13.75 -3.74
C PHE A 113 -22.30 15.19 -3.24
N LYS A 114 -23.20 15.59 -2.34
CA LYS A 114 -23.03 16.81 -1.53
C LYS A 114 -22.35 16.42 -0.22
N ILE A 115 -21.08 16.74 -0.10
CA ILE A 115 -20.30 16.45 1.11
C ILE A 115 -20.16 17.74 1.93
N LEU A 116 -20.35 17.63 3.24
CA LEU A 116 -20.12 18.72 4.19
C LEU A 116 -18.62 19.09 4.18
N ALA A 117 -18.28 20.37 4.31
CA ALA A 117 -16.90 20.84 4.23
C ALA A 117 -15.92 20.09 5.16
N ASP A 118 -16.42 19.57 6.29
CA ASP A 118 -15.63 18.88 7.32
C ASP A 118 -15.22 17.44 6.96
N LEU A 119 -15.83 16.83 5.94
CA LEU A 119 -15.60 15.44 5.55
C LEU A 119 -14.50 15.27 4.48
N GLY A 120 -13.86 16.36 4.08
CA GLY A 120 -12.75 16.37 3.14
C GLY A 120 -13.16 16.48 1.67
N ARG A 121 -12.16 16.44 0.78
CA ARG A 121 -12.35 16.69 -0.66
C ARG A 121 -12.77 15.42 -1.40
N ILE A 122 -13.73 15.54 -2.31
CA ILE A 122 -14.09 14.49 -3.28
C ILE A 122 -13.01 14.37 -4.36
N PRO A 123 -12.62 13.15 -4.77
CA PRO A 123 -11.70 12.96 -5.88
C PRO A 123 -12.29 13.55 -7.18
N GLY A 124 -11.58 14.46 -7.84
CA GLY A 124 -11.98 15.05 -9.12
C GLY A 124 -11.16 14.50 -10.29
N ASN A 125 -11.64 14.64 -11.53
CA ASN A 125 -10.97 14.16 -12.75
C ASN A 125 -10.82 12.62 -12.84
N ILE A 126 -11.82 11.86 -12.37
CA ILE A 126 -11.82 10.40 -12.48
C ILE A 126 -11.95 9.95 -13.93
N GLU A 127 -12.71 10.68 -14.74
CA GLU A 127 -12.84 10.47 -16.18
C GLU A 127 -11.48 10.39 -16.90
N ARG A 128 -10.48 11.16 -16.44
CA ARG A 128 -9.12 11.18 -16.98
C ARG A 128 -8.19 10.13 -16.35
N GLY A 129 -8.69 9.34 -15.40
CA GLY A 129 -7.87 8.42 -14.60
C GLY A 129 -6.97 9.13 -13.59
N GLU A 130 -7.33 10.36 -13.23
CA GLU A 130 -6.52 11.28 -12.44
C GLU A 130 -7.12 11.59 -11.06
N GLY A 131 -8.25 10.95 -10.73
CA GLY A 131 -9.00 11.05 -9.49
C GLY A 131 -8.18 11.23 -8.22
N PHE A 132 -7.11 10.44 -8.11
CA PHE A 132 -6.32 10.31 -6.89
C PHE A 132 -4.95 10.99 -6.95
N LEU A 133 -4.68 11.82 -7.96
CA LEU A 133 -3.39 12.51 -8.11
C LEU A 133 -3.09 13.47 -6.96
N ASN A 134 -4.12 14.13 -6.45
CA ASN A 134 -3.99 15.25 -5.53
C ASN A 134 -4.12 14.84 -4.04
N TYR A 135 -3.97 13.55 -3.73
CA TYR A 135 -3.94 13.01 -2.37
C TYR A 135 -2.53 12.53 -2.05
N THR A 136 -1.60 13.46 -1.90
CA THR A 136 -0.21 13.19 -1.49
C THR A 136 -0.02 13.63 -0.05
N ALA A 137 0.86 12.94 0.68
CA ALA A 137 1.17 13.24 2.08
C ALA A 137 1.83 14.61 2.31
N ASP A 138 2.32 15.28 1.26
CA ASP A 138 2.96 16.59 1.36
C ASP A 138 1.92 17.69 1.62
N GLN A 139 1.86 18.12 2.88
CA GLN A 139 1.48 19.45 3.33
C GLN A 139 2.55 19.96 4.29
#